data_AF-A0A382TQX7-F1
#
_entry.id   AF-A0A382TQX7-F1
#
_cell.length_a   1.000
_cell.length_b   1.000
_cell.length_c   1.000
_cell.angle_alpha   90.00
_cell.angle_beta   90.00
_cell.angle_gamma   90.00
#
_symmetry.space_group_name_H-M   'P 1'
#
loop_
_entity.id
_entity.type
_entity.pdbx_description
1 polymer ?
#
loop_
_entity_poly.entity_id
_entity_poly.type
_entity_poly.pdbx_seq_one_letter_code
_entity_poly.pdbx_strand_id
1 'polypeptide(L)'
;IVLNPNALASGTGLSANNKYIEPLTKSTSTNNYEHRKLFNSIKSGSYFASRREEQKRSSFFFCNIPHYEFNHSQNPSFFSGDNAQLVNTSFITEPKTYITTVGLYNDNNELLAVAKLSKPFKKDQNTEALIKVRLDY
;
A
#
# COMPACT_ATOMS: atom_id res chain seq x y z
N ILE A 1 3.45 11.58 17.61
CA ILE A 1 3.33 13.04 17.82
C ILE A 1 4.56 13.50 18.60
N VAL A 2 5.39 14.37 18.02
CA VAL A 2 6.54 14.96 18.70
C VAL A 2 6.15 16.39 19.05
N LEU A 3 5.91 16.65 20.33
CA LEU A 3 5.51 17.97 20.82
C LEU A 3 6.78 18.73 21.22
N ASN A 4 7.06 19.84 20.54
CA ASN A 4 8.13 20.76 20.93
C ASN A 4 7.54 21.82 21.89
N PRO A 5 7.79 21.73 23.21
CA PRO A 5 7.19 22.64 24.18
C PRO A 5 7.64 24.08 24.01
N ASN A 6 8.86 24.33 23.50
CA ASN A 6 9.37 25.68 23.27
C ASN A 6 8.67 26.39 22.11
N ALA A 7 8.28 25.64 21.08
CA ALA A 7 7.48 26.19 19.97
C ALA A 7 6.03 26.48 20.41
N LEU A 8 5.48 25.66 21.30
CA LEU A 8 4.11 25.80 21.81
C LEU A 8 3.98 26.91 22.87
N ALA A 9 5.03 27.15 23.67
CA ALA A 9 5.08 28.23 24.65
C ALA A 9 5.27 29.63 24.04
N SER A 10 5.58 29.72 22.73
CA SER A 10 5.76 30.98 21.99
C SER A 10 4.47 31.50 21.34
N GLY A 11 3.33 30.80 21.49
CA GLY A 11 2.05 31.25 20.95
C GLY A 11 1.55 32.53 21.64
N THR A 12 0.95 33.44 20.86
CA THR A 12 0.54 34.81 21.23
C THR A 12 -0.63 34.91 22.23
N GLY A 13 -0.75 33.97 23.18
CA GLY A 13 -1.69 34.03 24.29
C GLY A 13 -1.10 34.85 25.45
N LEU A 14 -1.56 36.09 25.56
CA LEU A 14 -1.20 37.08 26.57
C LEU A 14 -1.43 36.58 28.01
N SER A 15 -0.35 36.45 28.79
CA SER A 15 -0.18 37.01 30.14
C SER A 15 1.04 36.37 30.80
N ALA A 16 2.04 37.19 31.16
CA ALA A 16 3.28 36.74 31.80
C ALA A 16 3.06 35.95 33.12
N ASN A 17 1.86 36.02 33.70
CA ASN A 17 1.46 35.34 34.93
C ASN A 17 0.57 34.10 34.73
N ASN A 18 0.13 33.80 33.50
CA ASN A 18 -0.82 32.70 33.22
C ASN A 18 -0.37 31.88 32.00
N LYS A 19 0.89 31.41 32.02
CA LYS A 19 1.40 30.51 30.98
C LYS A 19 0.75 29.14 31.14
N TYR A 20 -0.16 28.80 30.23
CA TYR A 20 -0.77 27.46 30.16
C TYR A 20 0.23 26.36 29.73
N ILE A 21 1.39 26.76 29.18
CA ILE A 21 2.49 25.87 28.82
C ILE A 21 3.78 26.42 29.45
N GLU A 22 4.32 25.68 30.41
CA GLU A 22 5.57 26.07 31.08
C GLU A 22 6.78 25.81 30.16
N PRO A 23 7.73 26.75 30.04
CA PRO A 23 8.91 26.56 29.19
C PRO A 23 9.84 25.46 29.73
N LEU A 24 10.40 24.69 28.79
CA LEU A 24 11.36 23.63 29.06
C LEU A 24 12.74 24.25 29.32
N THR A 25 13.23 24.15 30.56
CA THR A 25 14.56 24.67 30.92
C THR A 25 15.55 23.52 30.95
N LYS A 26 16.72 23.69 30.33
CA LYS A 26 17.83 22.73 30.46
C LYS A 26 18.75 23.21 31.58
N SER A 27 18.91 22.41 32.63
CA SER A 27 19.92 22.62 33.68
C SER A 27 20.95 21.49 33.61
N THR A 28 22.21 21.84 33.84
CA THR A 28 23.35 20.91 33.82
C THR A 28 23.60 20.22 35.17
N SER A 29 22.91 20.65 36.23
CA SER A 29 23.20 20.21 37.60
C SER A 29 21.96 19.95 38.46
N THR A 30 20.74 20.07 37.92
CA THR A 30 19.50 19.87 38.68
C THR A 30 18.39 19.31 37.80
N ASN A 31 17.55 18.44 38.37
CA ASN A 31 16.37 17.93 37.68
C ASN A 31 15.26 18.98 37.69
N ASN A 32 14.88 19.48 36.51
CA ASN A 32 13.89 20.54 36.36
C ASN A 32 12.43 20.03 36.29
N TYR A 33 12.19 18.75 36.55
CA TYR A 33 10.85 18.12 36.61
C TYR A 33 9.99 18.35 35.36
N GLU A 34 10.60 18.28 34.19
CA GLU A 34 9.98 18.65 32.91
C GLU A 34 8.77 17.78 32.54
N HIS A 35 8.75 16.52 32.98
CA HIS A 35 7.59 15.63 32.86
C HIS A 35 6.36 16.16 33.62
N ARG A 36 6.56 16.79 34.79
CA ARG A 36 5.51 17.36 35.62
C ARG A 36 4.96 18.65 35.01
N LYS A 37 5.82 19.46 34.40
CA LYS A 37 5.44 20.65 33.65
C LYS A 37 4.55 20.31 32.44
N LEU A 38 4.90 19.27 31.70
CA LEU A 38 4.08 18.76 30.59
C LEU A 38 2.70 18.28 31.07
N PHE A 39 2.65 17.51 32.17
CA PHE A 39 1.39 17.05 32.77
C PHE A 39 0.51 18.22 33.25
N ASN A 40 1.09 19.21 33.92
CA ASN A 40 0.38 20.40 34.37
C ASN A 40 -0.16 21.22 33.18
N SER A 41 0.62 21.32 32.10
CA SER A 41 0.20 22.02 30.88
C SER A 41 -1.00 21.33 30.22
N ILE A 42 -0.98 19.99 30.11
CA ILE A 42 -2.11 19.18 29.59
C ILE A 42 -3.35 19.32 30.48
N LYS A 43 -3.18 19.29 31.81
CA LYS A 43 -4.27 19.45 32.79
C LYS A 43 -4.89 20.86 32.73
N SER A 44 -4.06 21.89 32.55
CA SER A 44 -4.52 23.28 32.46
C SER A 44 -5.29 23.59 31.18
N GLY A 45 -5.01 22.86 30.09
CA GLY A 45 -5.60 23.07 28.77
C GLY A 45 -7.08 22.68 28.63
N SER A 46 -7.73 22.20 29.70
CA SER A 46 -9.14 21.76 29.79
C SER A 46 -9.59 20.63 28.84
N TYR A 47 -9.02 20.52 27.64
CA TYR A 47 -9.31 19.49 26.66
C TYR A 47 -8.05 19.20 25.83
N PHE A 48 -7.49 18.00 26.00
CA PHE A 48 -6.40 17.48 25.17
C PHE A 48 -6.88 16.25 24.42
N ALA A 49 -6.95 16.35 23.10
CA ALA A 49 -7.27 15.23 22.22
C ALA A 49 -6.13 15.03 21.22
N SER A 50 -5.55 13.82 21.24
CA SER A 50 -4.60 13.39 20.20
C SER A 50 -5.37 12.61 19.15
N ARG A 51 -5.34 13.07 17.89
CA ARG A 51 -5.82 12.28 16.76
C ARG A 51 -4.70 11.34 16.29
N ARG A 52 -5.04 10.10 15.97
CA ARG A 52 -4.15 9.22 15.20
C ARG A 52 -4.56 9.31 13.74
N GLU A 53 -3.57 9.45 12.89
CA GLU A 53 -3.73 9.36 11.45
C GLU A 53 -2.87 8.19 10.99
N GLU A 54 -3.49 7.22 10.34
CA GLU A 54 -2.81 6.09 9.73
C GLU A 54 -2.85 6.29 8.22
N GLN A 55 -1.67 6.42 7.63
CA GLN A 55 -1.50 6.61 6.19
C GLN A 55 -1.24 5.25 5.56
N LYS A 56 -2.29 4.62 5.04
CA LYS A 56 -2.14 3.38 4.26
C LYS A 56 -1.76 3.73 2.83
N ARG A 57 -0.64 3.19 2.34
CA ARG A 57 -0.17 3.47 0.98
C ARG A 57 -0.69 2.40 0.03
N SER A 58 -1.33 2.86 -1.04
CA SER A 58 -1.77 1.99 -2.13
C SER A 58 -0.95 2.28 -3.38
N SER A 59 -0.40 1.24 -3.99
CA SER A 59 0.27 1.30 -5.29
C SER A 59 -0.61 0.66 -6.36
N PHE A 60 -0.62 1.25 -7.55
CA PHE A 60 -1.34 0.72 -8.70
C PHE A 60 -0.34 0.26 -9.77
N PHE A 61 -0.50 -0.97 -10.22
CA PHE A 61 0.24 -1.54 -11.33
C PHE A 61 -0.71 -1.79 -12.50
N PHE A 62 -0.28 -1.45 -13.70
CA PHE A 62 -1.02 -1.68 -14.92
C PHE A 62 -0.28 -2.75 -15.72
N CYS A 63 -0.91 -3.90 -15.89
CA CYS A 63 -0.42 -4.98 -16.73
C CYS A 63 -1.13 -4.88 -18.08
N ASN A 64 -0.39 -4.51 -19.12
CA ASN A 64 -0.90 -4.56 -20.48
C ASN A 64 -0.61 -5.93 -21.10
N ILE A 65 -1.64 -6.57 -21.65
CA ILE A 65 -1.55 -7.88 -22.29
C ILE A 65 -1.93 -7.69 -23.75
N PRO A 66 -0.93 -7.57 -24.64
CA PRO A 66 -1.18 -7.29 -26.04
C PRO A 66 -1.86 -8.47 -26.73
N HIS A 67 -2.43 -8.19 -27.89
CA HIS A 67 -3.23 -9.16 -28.64
C HIS A 67 -2.45 -10.44 -29.03
N TYR A 68 -1.13 -10.34 -29.26
CA TYR A 68 -0.27 -11.46 -29.66
C TYR A 68 0.23 -12.34 -28.50
N GLU A 69 0.07 -11.90 -27.25
CA GLU A 69 0.62 -12.59 -26.08
C GLU A 69 -0.48 -13.30 -25.25
N PHE A 70 -0.08 -14.31 -24.47
CA PHE A 70 -0.96 -15.09 -23.57
C PHE A 70 -2.18 -15.75 -24.24
N ASN A 71 -2.07 -16.05 -25.54
CA ASN A 71 -3.10 -16.76 -26.29
C ASN A 71 -3.05 -18.29 -26.11
N HIS A 72 -2.13 -18.83 -25.31
CA HIS A 72 -2.03 -20.27 -25.03
C HIS A 72 -2.16 -20.54 -23.52
N SER A 73 -2.76 -21.68 -23.17
CA SER A 73 -3.00 -22.06 -21.79
C SER A 73 -2.11 -23.24 -21.40
N GLN A 74 -1.56 -23.20 -20.18
CA GLN A 74 -0.78 -24.31 -19.60
C GLN A 74 -1.67 -25.41 -18.99
N ASN A 75 -2.99 -25.36 -19.20
CA ASN A 75 -3.90 -26.39 -18.72
C ASN A 75 -3.57 -27.73 -19.41
N PRO A 76 -3.42 -28.86 -18.67
CA PRO A 76 -3.20 -30.18 -19.26
C PRO A 76 -4.26 -30.62 -20.28
N SER A 77 -5.46 -30.06 -20.27
CA SER A 77 -6.47 -30.32 -21.31
C SER A 77 -6.22 -29.60 -22.64
N PHE A 78 -5.27 -28.66 -22.67
CA PHE A 78 -4.91 -27.87 -23.84
C PHE A 78 -3.87 -28.57 -24.74
N PHE A 79 -3.00 -29.38 -24.14
CA PHE A 79 -1.94 -30.12 -24.83
C PHE A 79 -2.08 -31.63 -24.59
N SER A 80 -1.86 -32.44 -25.63
CA SER A 80 -1.74 -33.89 -25.46
C SER A 80 -0.35 -34.21 -24.92
N GLY A 81 -0.29 -34.89 -23.77
CA GLY A 81 0.86 -34.97 -22.86
C GLY A 81 2.16 -35.54 -23.45
N ASP A 82 2.12 -36.21 -24.60
CA ASP A 82 3.30 -36.93 -25.13
C ASP A 82 4.05 -36.22 -26.26
N ASN A 83 3.44 -35.25 -26.96
CA ASN A 83 4.08 -34.60 -28.13
C ASN A 83 3.82 -33.09 -28.25
N ALA A 84 3.33 -32.45 -27.19
CA ALA A 84 2.93 -31.04 -27.19
C ALA A 84 1.96 -30.66 -28.32
N GLN A 85 1.24 -31.65 -28.89
CA GLN A 85 0.24 -31.40 -29.92
C GLN A 85 -1.03 -30.85 -29.26
N LEU A 86 -1.58 -29.79 -29.86
CA LEU A 86 -2.85 -29.20 -29.45
C LEU A 86 -3.96 -30.24 -29.60
N VAL A 87 -4.66 -30.56 -28.50
CA VAL A 87 -5.68 -31.63 -28.47
C VAL A 87 -6.84 -31.35 -29.42
N ASN A 88 -7.16 -30.07 -29.61
CA ASN A 88 -8.24 -29.61 -30.48
C ASN A 88 -7.66 -28.78 -31.63
N THR A 89 -7.93 -29.21 -32.86
CA THR A 89 -7.47 -28.52 -34.08
C THR A 89 -8.02 -27.10 -34.20
N SER A 90 -9.15 -26.80 -33.55
CA SER A 90 -9.73 -25.45 -33.47
C SER A 90 -8.86 -24.44 -32.70
N PHE A 91 -8.01 -24.90 -31.76
CA PHE A 91 -7.07 -24.03 -31.04
C PHE A 91 -5.81 -23.71 -31.86
N ILE A 92 -5.61 -24.36 -33.01
CA ILE A 92 -4.52 -24.04 -33.95
C ILE A 92 -4.87 -22.75 -34.70
N THR A 93 -6.13 -22.61 -35.12
CA THR A 93 -6.57 -21.47 -35.95
C THR A 93 -7.11 -20.30 -35.14
N GLU A 94 -7.84 -20.55 -34.04
CA GLU A 94 -8.38 -19.49 -33.18
C GLU A 94 -8.27 -19.88 -31.70
N PRO A 95 -7.10 -19.68 -31.07
CA PRO A 95 -6.90 -20.06 -29.69
C PRO A 95 -7.66 -19.13 -28.73
N LYS A 96 -8.61 -19.70 -27.98
CA LYS A 96 -9.36 -19.01 -26.93
C LYS A 96 -8.85 -19.43 -25.56
N THR A 97 -8.34 -18.47 -24.79
CA THR A 97 -7.82 -18.70 -23.43
C THR A 97 -8.54 -17.85 -22.41
N TYR A 98 -8.35 -18.21 -21.14
CA TYR A 98 -8.92 -17.46 -20.03
C TYR A 98 -7.82 -17.11 -19.04
N ILE A 99 -7.65 -15.82 -18.80
CA ILE A 99 -6.76 -15.32 -17.77
C ILE A 99 -7.53 -15.35 -16.45
N THR A 100 -6.99 -16.05 -15.46
CA THR A 100 -7.63 -16.22 -14.15
C THR A 100 -6.80 -15.67 -13.00
N THR A 101 -5.48 -15.60 -13.19
CA THR A 101 -4.51 -15.32 -12.13
C THR A 101 -3.42 -14.40 -12.67
N VAL A 102 -2.97 -13.47 -11.84
CA VAL A 102 -1.85 -12.55 -12.13
C VAL A 102 -0.81 -12.74 -11.04
N GLY A 103 0.44 -12.99 -11.44
CA GLY A 103 1.60 -13.09 -10.54
C GLY A 103 2.50 -11.87 -10.66
N LEU A 104 2.96 -11.34 -9.53
CA LEU A 104 3.99 -10.30 -9.47
C LEU A 104 5.33 -10.97 -9.20
N TYR A 105 6.32 -10.71 -10.05
CA TYR A 105 7.67 -11.26 -9.94
C TYR A 105 8.68 -10.15 -9.66
N ASN A 106 9.79 -10.48 -9.00
CA ASN A 106 10.95 -9.60 -8.85
C ASN A 106 11.97 -9.79 -9.99
N ASP A 107 13.04 -9.00 -9.97
CA ASP A 107 14.13 -9.06 -10.96
C ASP A 107 14.91 -10.39 -10.93
N ASN A 108 14.78 -11.17 -9.85
CA ASN A 108 15.36 -12.51 -9.71
C ASN A 108 14.37 -13.63 -10.12
N ASN A 109 13.26 -13.28 -10.77
CA ASN A 109 12.18 -14.20 -11.15
C ASN A 109 11.49 -14.92 -9.99
N GLU A 110 11.58 -14.40 -8.77
CA GLU A 110 10.85 -14.93 -7.61
C GLU A 110 9.44 -14.36 -7.56
N LEU A 111 8.46 -15.21 -7.23
CA LEU A 111 7.06 -14.84 -7.12
C LEU A 111 6.80 -14.11 -5.80
N LEU A 112 6.48 -12.83 -5.87
CA LEU A 112 6.21 -11.97 -4.72
C LEU A 112 4.75 -12.00 -4.29
N ALA A 113 3.82 -12.00 -5.24
CA ALA A 113 2.38 -11.96 -4.96
C ALA A 113 1.56 -12.63 -6.07
N VAL A 114 0.39 -13.15 -5.70
CA VAL A 114 -0.58 -13.73 -6.63
C VAL A 114 -1.95 -13.13 -6.37
N ALA A 115 -2.60 -12.66 -7.43
CA ALA A 115 -3.97 -12.17 -7.41
C ALA A 115 -4.85 -13.04 -8.31
N LYS A 116 -6.07 -13.32 -7.87
CA LYS A 116 -7.09 -14.00 -8.68
C LYS A 116 -8.11 -12.99 -9.19
N LEU A 117 -8.49 -13.13 -10.46
CA LEU A 117 -9.57 -12.35 -11.05
C LEU A 117 -10.92 -12.90 -10.58
N SER A 118 -11.89 -12.02 -10.33
CA SER A 118 -13.23 -12.40 -9.89
C SER A 118 -14.01 -13.17 -10.96
N LYS A 119 -13.72 -12.88 -12.22
CA LYS A 119 -14.23 -13.60 -13.38
C LYS A 119 -13.05 -13.87 -14.33
N PRO A 120 -12.96 -15.07 -14.92
CA PRO A 120 -11.97 -15.35 -15.95
C PRO A 120 -12.13 -14.38 -17.12
N PHE A 121 -11.06 -13.72 -17.51
CA PHE A 121 -11.07 -12.84 -18.68
C PHE A 121 -10.80 -13.66 -19.94
N LYS A 122 -11.76 -13.68 -20.86
CA LYS A 122 -11.61 -14.36 -22.15
C LYS A 122 -10.62 -13.59 -23.02
N LYS A 123 -9.55 -14.25 -23.44
CA LYS A 123 -8.54 -13.72 -24.35
C LYS A 123 -8.60 -14.47 -25.68
N ASP A 124 -8.47 -13.69 -26.74
CA ASP A 124 -8.41 -14.09 -28.15
C ASP A 124 -7.36 -13.23 -28.87
N GLN A 125 -6.90 -13.65 -30.05
CA GLN A 125 -5.87 -12.98 -30.85
C GLN A 125 -6.25 -11.57 -31.29
N ASN A 126 -7.55 -11.24 -31.29
CA ASN A 126 -8.06 -9.92 -31.65
C ASN A 126 -8.34 -9.00 -30.46
N THR A 127 -8.20 -9.52 -29.24
CA THR A 127 -8.55 -8.80 -28.01
C THR A 127 -7.30 -8.47 -27.21
N GLU A 128 -7.18 -7.21 -26.79
CA GLU A 128 -6.16 -6.73 -25.85
C GLU A 128 -6.79 -6.63 -24.45
N ALA A 129 -5.98 -6.86 -23.40
CA ALA A 129 -6.45 -6.80 -22.02
C ALA A 129 -5.57 -5.86 -21.20
N LEU A 130 -6.21 -4.97 -20.43
CA LEU A 130 -5.53 -4.12 -19.46
C LEU A 130 -6.02 -4.46 -18.07
N ILE A 131 -5.12 -5.00 -17.24
CA ILE A 131 -5.44 -5.38 -15.86
C ILE A 131 -4.84 -4.34 -14.92
N LYS A 132 -5.70 -3.73 -14.10
CA LYS A 132 -5.30 -2.82 -13.02
C LYS A 132 -5.19 -3.60 -11.71
N VAL A 133 -3.98 -3.75 -11.20
CA VAL A 133 -3.70 -4.39 -9.91
C VAL A 133 -3.48 -3.32 -8.86
N ARG A 134 -4.24 -3.41 -7.75
CA ARG A 134 -4.04 -2.56 -6.57
C ARG A 134 -3.29 -3.37 -5.52
N LEU A 135 -2.15 -2.85 -5.08
CA LEU A 135 -1.41 -3.37 -3.94
C LEU A 135 -1.59 -2.43 -2.76
N ASP A 136 -2.04 -2.97 -1.64
CA ASP A 136 -2.21 -2.27 -0.38
C ASP A 136 -1.21 -2.81 0.62
N TYR A 137 -0.37 -1.94 1.19
CA TYR A 137 0.64 -2.30 2.20
C TYR A 137 0.78 -1.24 3.28
#